data_AF-Q7UIR5-F1
#
_entry.id   AF-Q7UIR5-F1
#
_cell.length_a   1.000
_cell.length_b   1.000
_cell.length_c   1.000
_cell.angle_alpha   90.00
_cell.angle_beta   90.00
_cell.angle_gamma   90.00
#
_symmetry.space_group_name_H-M   'P 1'
#
loop_
_entity.id
_entity.type
_entity.pdbx_description
1 polymer ?
#
loop_
_entity_poly.entity_id
_entity_poly.type
_entity_poly.pdbx_seq_one_letter_code
_entity_poly.pdbx_strand_id
1 'polypeptide(L)'
;MANGVCLGCYDASRGRCRPGYASWIGSKSASISRVSFSAYATSFVMQEDLLGYLLGALEADEMQRVEKLLRESPEAREMLADLERKLGPLHDDCEIVEPPPSDLVARTLDALPPLPPMPGTEPDQASTPAESKVSAPVASKMSPVLEGSDSLAWTWRDWVGSATAACILLAIALPSMVEGRFMARKNACQDNLRQLGMAMTQYVTRNAEARLPSVESTGYQAFAGVYAPRLHAAGLMMDSRSTLCPSIRSTDFWSAGGLHPEDGNFVSERAAEEVPTMVTLRMLDEAARDLNHFAAAGATTVEEQAAWQRAIARLQWLQQTAGGHYAYTLGVRDGEEFASPRFQGRSSFAVMSDAAVMKVVDRVVDEEGWARAASPSQDGLISHGGRGINVLYEDGRVRFIPGESLNQLVDHPLVNHDGRPEAGVNIDDASLAPSWQAPFVHARQR
;
A
#
# COMPACT_ATOMS: atom_id res chain seq x y z
N MET A 1 62.10 -1.59 -11.23
CA MET A 1 62.10 -1.83 -9.77
C MET A 1 60.69 -2.22 -9.39
N ALA A 2 60.48 -3.52 -9.29
CA ALA A 2 59.23 -4.13 -8.86
C ALA A 2 59.27 -4.30 -7.35
N ASN A 3 58.11 -4.21 -6.70
CA ASN A 3 57.84 -4.87 -5.42
C ASN A 3 56.33 -5.14 -5.34
N GLY A 4 55.92 -6.24 -5.97
CA GLY A 4 54.65 -6.90 -5.71
C GLY A 4 54.99 -8.29 -5.19
N VAL A 5 54.70 -8.51 -3.90
CA VAL A 5 54.91 -9.79 -3.22
C VAL A 5 53.69 -10.67 -3.51
N CYS A 6 53.93 -11.79 -4.20
CA CYS A 6 53.02 -12.93 -4.28
C CYS A 6 53.02 -13.67 -2.94
N LEU A 7 51.84 -13.87 -2.35
CA LEU A 7 51.58 -14.90 -1.36
C LEU A 7 50.54 -15.86 -1.95
N GLY A 8 51.03 -17.05 -2.32
CA GLY A 8 50.22 -18.11 -2.90
C GLY A 8 49.55 -18.98 -1.84
N CYS A 9 48.40 -19.55 -2.22
CA CYS A 9 47.94 -20.82 -1.68
C CYS A 9 48.31 -21.91 -2.68
N TYR A 10 49.08 -22.88 -2.16
CA TYR A 10 49.68 -24.03 -2.83
C TYR A 10 48.68 -25.19 -2.69
N ASP A 11 48.08 -25.67 -3.80
CA ASP A 11 47.33 -26.93 -3.82
C ASP A 11 48.18 -27.99 -4.54
N ALA A 12 48.78 -28.87 -3.74
CA ALA A 12 49.54 -30.02 -4.18
C ALA A 12 48.63 -31.25 -4.27
N SER A 13 47.76 -31.32 -5.29
CA SER A 13 47.04 -32.58 -5.54
C SER A 13 46.60 -32.86 -6.97
N ARG A 14 46.58 -31.90 -7.91
CA ARG A 14 46.21 -32.20 -9.31
C ARG A 14 47.00 -31.35 -10.31
N GLY A 15 48.07 -31.92 -10.86
CA GLY A 15 48.81 -31.33 -11.98
C GLY A 15 47.95 -31.29 -13.25
N ARG A 16 47.48 -30.09 -13.62
CA ARG A 16 47.30 -29.64 -15.01
C ARG A 16 46.90 -28.16 -15.07
N CYS A 17 47.72 -27.37 -15.78
CA CYS A 17 47.41 -26.03 -16.23
C CYS A 17 46.51 -26.06 -17.47
N ARG A 18 45.58 -25.10 -17.60
CA ARG A 18 45.07 -24.63 -18.90
C ARG A 18 44.92 -23.10 -18.93
N PRO A 19 45.11 -22.45 -20.10
CA PRO A 19 45.42 -21.03 -20.22
C PRO A 19 44.29 -20.18 -20.84
N GLY A 20 44.41 -18.85 -20.66
CA GLY A 20 43.74 -17.79 -21.46
C GLY A 20 42.32 -17.48 -20.98
N TYR A 21 41.88 -16.24 -20.82
CA TYR A 21 42.10 -15.09 -21.70
C TYR A 21 42.14 -13.77 -20.91
N ALA A 22 43.04 -12.89 -21.33
CA ALA A 22 43.02 -11.46 -21.02
C ALA A 22 42.33 -10.70 -22.18
N SER A 23 41.42 -9.77 -21.87
CA SER A 23 41.00 -8.69 -22.77
C SER A 23 40.82 -7.42 -21.92
N TRP A 24 41.70 -6.43 -22.08
CA TRP A 24 41.56 -5.24 -22.94
C TRP A 24 40.33 -4.37 -22.60
N ILE A 25 40.51 -3.46 -21.64
CA ILE A 25 39.59 -2.35 -21.35
C ILE A 25 39.83 -1.25 -22.40
N GLY A 26 38.93 -1.16 -23.37
CA GLY A 26 38.84 -0.04 -24.31
C GLY A 26 37.76 0.93 -23.85
N SER A 27 38.18 2.12 -23.40
CA SER A 27 37.32 3.26 -23.12
C SER A 27 36.53 3.68 -24.37
N LYS A 28 35.20 3.55 -24.32
CA LYS A 28 34.28 4.29 -25.20
C LYS A 28 33.21 4.99 -24.37
N SER A 29 33.34 6.31 -24.30
CA SER A 29 32.31 7.25 -23.88
C SER A 29 31.09 7.10 -24.79
N ALA A 30 29.94 6.70 -24.24
CA ALA A 30 28.65 6.72 -24.91
C ALA A 30 27.68 7.57 -24.06
N SER A 31 27.52 8.82 -24.48
CA SER A 31 26.44 9.71 -24.06
C SER A 31 25.12 9.13 -24.57
N ILE A 32 24.30 8.58 -23.67
CA ILE A 32 22.90 8.23 -23.95
C ILE A 32 21.99 9.28 -23.31
N SER A 33 21.18 9.86 -24.18
CA SER A 33 20.32 11.03 -23.98
C SER A 33 19.34 10.85 -22.83
N ARG A 34 19.43 11.74 -21.84
CA ARG A 34 18.59 11.79 -20.63
C ARG A 34 17.26 12.56 -20.83
N VAL A 35 16.77 12.65 -22.06
CA VAL A 35 15.61 13.50 -22.42
C VAL A 35 14.49 12.60 -22.92
N SER A 36 13.48 12.37 -22.06
CA SER A 36 12.05 12.27 -22.43
C SER A 36 11.15 11.66 -21.35
N PHE A 37 11.66 11.01 -20.30
CA PHE A 37 10.77 10.38 -19.29
C PHE A 37 10.23 11.38 -18.24
N SER A 38 11.02 12.38 -17.84
CA SER A 38 10.58 13.39 -16.85
C SER A 38 9.50 14.33 -17.38
N ALA A 39 9.48 14.61 -18.69
CA ALA A 39 8.51 15.53 -19.28
C ALA A 39 7.10 14.91 -19.36
N TYR A 40 7.01 13.60 -19.59
CA TYR A 40 5.73 12.91 -19.69
C TYR A 40 5.01 12.79 -18.34
N ALA A 41 5.73 12.52 -17.25
CA ALA A 41 5.15 12.44 -15.91
C ALA A 41 4.64 13.81 -15.41
N THR A 42 5.38 14.89 -15.66
CA THR A 42 4.94 16.25 -15.31
C THR A 42 3.78 16.72 -16.19
N SER A 43 3.77 16.35 -17.48
CA SER A 43 2.67 16.65 -18.39
C SER A 43 1.36 15.96 -17.98
N PHE A 44 1.45 14.70 -17.52
CA PHE A 44 0.28 13.93 -17.10
C PHE A 44 -0.35 14.48 -15.82
N VAL A 45 0.45 14.75 -14.77
CA VAL A 45 -0.04 15.36 -13.52
C VAL A 45 -0.59 16.78 -13.76
N MET A 46 0.05 17.55 -14.64
CA MET A 46 -0.45 18.88 -15.04
C MET A 46 -1.79 18.82 -15.77
N GLN A 47 -2.01 17.80 -16.62
CA GLN A 47 -3.26 17.64 -17.35
C GLN A 47 -4.41 17.24 -16.43
N GLU A 48 -4.18 16.37 -15.44
CA GLU A 48 -5.19 15.97 -14.46
C GLU A 48 -5.64 17.15 -13.59
N ASP A 49 -4.69 17.96 -13.11
CA ASP A 49 -4.99 19.16 -12.33
C ASP A 49 -5.78 20.19 -13.15
N LEU A 50 -5.43 20.43 -14.42
CA LEU A 50 -6.18 21.34 -15.30
C LEU A 50 -7.57 20.83 -15.64
N LEU A 51 -7.75 19.51 -15.78
CA LEU A 51 -9.05 18.90 -16.00
C LEU A 51 -9.94 19.00 -14.75
N GLY A 52 -9.37 18.74 -13.57
CA GLY A 52 -10.04 18.93 -12.29
C GLY A 52 -10.47 20.39 -12.07
N TYR A 53 -9.64 21.34 -12.49
CA TYR A 53 -9.93 22.77 -12.46
C TYR A 53 -11.14 23.13 -13.33
N LEU A 54 -11.21 22.63 -14.57
CA LEU A 54 -12.34 22.87 -15.48
C LEU A 54 -13.66 22.28 -14.97
N LEU A 55 -13.60 21.12 -14.32
CA LEU A 55 -14.79 20.44 -13.78
C LEU A 55 -15.20 20.94 -12.38
N GLY A 56 -14.45 21.88 -11.80
CA GLY A 56 -14.69 22.36 -10.43
C GLY A 56 -14.52 21.28 -9.36
N ALA A 57 -13.68 20.26 -9.63
CA ALA A 57 -13.53 19.05 -8.82
C ALA A 57 -12.28 19.05 -7.92
N LEU A 58 -11.59 20.19 -7.80
CA LEU A 58 -10.38 20.36 -6.98
C LEU A 58 -10.68 20.91 -5.58
N GLU A 59 -9.82 20.57 -4.61
CA GLU A 59 -9.84 21.17 -3.27
C GLU A 59 -9.33 22.64 -3.29
N ALA A 60 -9.61 23.41 -2.23
CA ALA A 60 -9.34 24.86 -2.22
C ALA A 60 -7.84 25.22 -2.34
N ASP A 61 -6.95 24.38 -1.82
CA ASP A 61 -5.50 24.54 -1.93
C ASP A 61 -4.97 24.09 -3.31
N GLU A 62 -5.60 23.09 -3.94
CA GLU A 62 -5.34 22.67 -5.31
C GLU A 62 -5.74 23.74 -6.32
N MET A 63 -6.92 24.33 -6.14
CA MET A 63 -7.42 25.44 -6.96
C MET A 63 -6.42 26.61 -6.97
N GLN A 64 -5.91 26.99 -5.80
CA GLN A 64 -4.90 28.06 -5.67
C GLN A 64 -3.57 27.73 -6.36
N ARG A 65 -3.15 26.45 -6.32
CA ARG A 65 -1.96 25.98 -7.02
C ARG A 65 -2.13 26.08 -8.54
N VAL A 66 -3.27 25.64 -9.07
CA VAL A 66 -3.55 25.70 -10.52
C VAL A 66 -3.72 27.13 -11.00
N GLU A 67 -4.39 28.01 -10.24
CA GLU A 67 -4.47 29.44 -10.59
C GLU A 67 -3.09 30.12 -10.62
N LYS A 68 -2.21 29.77 -9.69
CA LYS A 68 -0.83 30.24 -9.70
C LYS A 68 -0.08 29.71 -10.93
N LEU A 69 -0.24 28.42 -11.26
CA LEU A 69 0.36 27.80 -12.43
C LEU A 69 -0.12 28.45 -13.75
N LEU A 70 -1.41 28.74 -13.88
CA LEU A 70 -1.99 29.40 -15.06
C LEU A 70 -1.50 30.85 -15.25
N ARG A 71 -1.17 31.55 -14.14
CA ARG A 71 -0.54 32.87 -14.21
C ARG A 71 0.91 32.82 -14.66
N GLU A 72 1.64 31.79 -14.23
CA GLU A 72 3.09 31.68 -14.43
C GLU A 72 3.47 31.00 -15.75
N SER A 73 2.64 30.07 -16.25
CA SER A 73 2.95 29.25 -17.42
C SER A 73 2.06 29.58 -18.64
N PRO A 74 2.64 29.94 -19.80
CA PRO A 74 1.90 30.05 -21.05
C PRO A 74 1.48 28.69 -21.61
N GLU A 75 2.27 27.64 -21.40
CA GLU A 75 1.99 26.27 -21.88
C GLU A 75 0.78 25.67 -21.16
N ALA A 76 0.63 25.93 -19.85
CA ALA A 76 -0.54 25.48 -19.09
C ALA A 76 -1.84 26.12 -19.59
N ARG A 77 -1.78 27.38 -20.04
CA ARG A 77 -2.94 28.08 -20.62
C ARG A 77 -3.33 27.52 -21.99
N GLU A 78 -2.37 27.14 -22.81
CA GLU A 78 -2.63 26.50 -24.10
C GLU A 78 -3.25 25.10 -23.93
N MET A 79 -2.75 24.33 -22.96
CA MET A 79 -3.30 23.01 -22.61
C MET A 79 -4.74 23.12 -22.05
N LEU A 80 -5.01 24.12 -21.19
CA LEU A 80 -6.35 24.38 -20.68
C LEU A 80 -7.33 24.69 -21.82
N ALA A 81 -6.93 25.54 -22.78
CA ALA A 81 -7.75 25.87 -23.95
C ALA A 81 -8.00 24.65 -24.87
N ASP A 82 -7.03 23.74 -24.99
CA ASP A 82 -7.21 22.49 -25.74
C ASP A 82 -8.21 21.55 -25.04
N LEU A 83 -8.14 21.44 -23.71
CA LEU A 83 -9.10 20.66 -22.91
C LEU A 83 -10.52 21.25 -23.00
N GLU A 84 -10.67 22.57 -22.87
CA GLU A 84 -11.96 23.26 -23.04
C GLU A 84 -12.57 22.96 -24.41
N ARG A 85 -11.77 23.04 -25.49
CA ARG A 85 -12.24 22.71 -26.85
C ARG A 85 -12.68 21.26 -27.00
N LYS A 86 -12.02 20.32 -26.33
CA LYS A 86 -12.38 18.88 -26.34
C LYS A 86 -13.62 18.58 -25.52
N LEU A 87 -13.86 19.34 -24.45
CA LEU A 87 -15.02 19.20 -23.58
C LEU A 87 -16.25 19.97 -24.09
N GLY A 88 -16.06 20.97 -24.97
CA GLY A 88 -17.14 21.75 -25.57
C GLY A 88 -18.32 20.92 -26.12
N PRO A 89 -18.10 19.87 -26.94
CA PRO A 89 -19.18 19.04 -27.47
C PRO A 89 -20.05 18.35 -26.40
N LEU A 90 -19.48 18.05 -25.22
CA LEU A 90 -20.21 17.42 -24.11
C LEU A 90 -21.15 18.41 -23.39
N HIS A 91 -20.93 19.71 -23.54
CA HIS A 91 -21.80 20.75 -22.99
C HIS A 91 -23.08 20.93 -23.84
N ASP A 92 -22.97 20.74 -25.15
CA ASP A 92 -24.06 20.91 -26.11
C ASP A 92 -25.05 19.71 -26.12
N ASP A 93 -24.58 18.51 -25.72
CA ASP A 93 -25.37 17.27 -25.66
C ASP A 93 -26.15 17.09 -24.34
N CYS A 94 -26.20 18.11 -23.47
CA CYS A 94 -27.08 18.08 -22.30
C CYS A 94 -28.55 18.21 -22.73
N GLU A 95 -29.20 17.08 -22.95
CA GLU A 95 -30.65 17.01 -23.11
C GLU A 95 -31.31 17.48 -21.80
N ILE A 96 -31.85 18.70 -21.80
CA ILE A 96 -32.54 19.30 -20.65
C ILE A 96 -33.80 18.46 -20.37
N VAL A 97 -33.73 17.58 -19.37
CA VAL A 97 -34.82 16.66 -19.00
C VAL A 97 -36.05 17.41 -18.47
N GLU A 98 -35.87 18.62 -17.91
CA GLU A 98 -36.96 19.50 -17.48
C GLU A 98 -36.67 20.98 -17.80
N PRO A 99 -37.55 21.70 -18.51
CA PRO A 99 -37.35 23.12 -18.76
C PRO A 99 -37.38 23.90 -17.44
N PRO A 100 -36.53 24.92 -17.27
CA PRO A 100 -36.50 25.71 -16.04
C PRO A 100 -37.85 26.41 -15.81
N PRO A 101 -38.19 26.73 -14.55
CA PRO A 101 -39.36 27.53 -14.21
C PRO A 101 -39.38 28.84 -15.01
N SER A 102 -40.54 29.22 -15.54
CA SER A 102 -40.69 30.41 -16.40
C SER A 102 -40.37 31.73 -15.69
N ASP A 103 -40.34 31.74 -14.36
CA ASP A 103 -40.02 32.88 -13.51
C ASP A 103 -38.51 32.96 -13.14
N LEU A 104 -37.69 31.97 -13.50
CA LEU A 104 -36.26 31.94 -13.16
C LEU A 104 -35.51 33.16 -13.70
N VAL A 105 -35.80 33.55 -14.93
CA VAL A 105 -35.19 34.72 -15.59
C VAL A 105 -35.58 35.99 -14.83
N ALA A 106 -36.86 36.16 -14.50
CA ALA A 106 -37.34 37.33 -13.75
C ALA A 106 -36.70 37.40 -12.35
N ARG A 107 -36.65 36.28 -11.62
CA ARG A 107 -36.02 36.19 -10.30
C ARG A 107 -34.52 36.45 -10.32
N THR A 108 -33.84 36.06 -11.38
CA THR A 108 -32.39 36.32 -11.55
C THR A 108 -32.14 37.79 -11.87
N LEU A 109 -32.96 38.40 -12.71
CA LEU A 109 -32.88 39.84 -13.01
C LEU A 109 -33.16 40.71 -11.78
N ASP A 110 -34.12 40.33 -10.94
CA ASP A 110 -34.41 41.01 -9.67
C ASP A 110 -33.27 40.87 -8.65
N ALA A 111 -32.47 39.81 -8.74
CA ALA A 111 -31.34 39.54 -7.84
C ALA A 111 -30.05 40.26 -8.26
N LEU A 112 -30.01 40.88 -9.45
CA LEU A 112 -28.85 41.64 -9.90
C LEU A 112 -28.82 43.01 -9.19
N PRO A 113 -27.67 43.41 -8.62
CA PRO A 113 -27.53 44.75 -8.05
C PRO A 113 -27.70 45.81 -9.14
N PRO A 114 -28.34 46.96 -8.85
CA PRO A 114 -28.53 48.02 -9.83
C PRO A 114 -27.18 48.49 -10.35
N LEU A 115 -27.06 48.53 -11.69
CA LEU A 115 -25.87 49.04 -12.36
C LEU A 115 -25.61 50.49 -11.92
N PRO A 116 -24.34 50.89 -11.73
CA PRO A 116 -24.00 52.26 -11.40
C PRO A 116 -24.52 53.21 -12.48
N PRO A 117 -25.11 54.37 -12.12
CA PRO A 117 -25.74 55.26 -13.07
C PRO A 117 -24.72 55.87 -14.03
N MET A 118 -24.92 55.66 -15.33
CA MET A 118 -24.26 56.42 -16.39
C MET A 118 -24.76 57.87 -16.36
N PRO A 119 -23.88 58.87 -16.53
CA PRO A 119 -24.29 60.27 -16.45
C PRO A 119 -25.09 60.66 -17.70
N GLY A 120 -26.35 61.05 -17.49
CA GLY A 120 -27.14 61.76 -18.49
C GLY A 120 -28.33 61.00 -19.07
N THR A 121 -29.32 60.66 -18.24
CA THR A 121 -30.72 60.51 -18.70
C THR A 121 -31.66 60.93 -17.57
N GLU A 122 -32.47 61.96 -17.82
CA GLU A 122 -33.50 62.49 -16.91
C GLU A 122 -34.67 61.51 -16.74
N PRO A 123 -35.37 61.52 -15.58
CA PRO A 123 -36.50 60.63 -15.33
C PRO A 123 -37.80 61.27 -15.83
N ASP A 124 -38.48 60.60 -16.76
CA ASP A 124 -39.83 61.01 -17.16
C ASP A 124 -40.90 60.19 -16.44
N GLN A 125 -41.92 60.92 -15.99
CA GLN A 125 -42.95 60.47 -15.09
C GLN A 125 -44.13 59.82 -15.82
N ALA A 126 -44.83 58.99 -15.04
CA ALA A 126 -46.27 58.75 -15.06
C ALA A 126 -46.87 57.96 -16.24
N SER A 127 -47.59 56.88 -15.90
CA SER A 127 -49.05 56.77 -16.11
C SER A 127 -49.58 55.38 -15.68
N THR A 128 -50.27 55.33 -14.55
CA THR A 128 -51.40 54.40 -14.30
C THR A 128 -52.70 55.05 -14.81
N PRO A 129 -53.75 54.31 -15.22
CA PRO A 129 -54.83 54.04 -14.25
C PRO A 129 -55.67 52.75 -14.45
N ALA A 130 -56.33 52.38 -13.33
CA ALA A 130 -57.67 51.76 -13.17
C ALA A 130 -57.90 50.31 -13.67
N GLU A 131 -58.11 49.32 -12.81
CA GLU A 131 -59.30 49.05 -11.95
C GLU A 131 -60.54 48.58 -12.75
N SER A 132 -60.84 47.27 -12.68
CA SER A 132 -62.18 46.72 -12.96
C SER A 132 -62.50 45.56 -12.02
N LYS A 133 -63.76 45.57 -11.57
CA LYS A 133 -64.35 44.83 -10.46
C LYS A 133 -64.90 43.46 -10.86
N VAL A 134 -64.82 42.54 -9.89
CA VAL A 134 -65.85 41.58 -9.42
C VAL A 134 -66.42 40.56 -10.43
N SER A 135 -66.24 39.27 -10.14
CA SER A 135 -67.34 38.34 -9.81
C SER A 135 -66.81 36.95 -9.43
N ALA A 136 -67.03 36.56 -8.17
CA ALA A 136 -67.11 35.16 -7.77
C ALA A 136 -68.48 34.59 -8.21
N PRO A 137 -68.59 33.28 -8.48
CA PRO A 137 -69.62 32.59 -7.73
C PRO A 137 -69.29 31.13 -7.34
N VAL A 138 -70.00 30.70 -6.30
CA VAL A 138 -70.39 29.33 -5.96
C VAL A 138 -69.34 28.44 -5.28
N ALA A 139 -69.58 28.24 -3.97
CA ALA A 139 -69.09 27.14 -3.18
C ALA A 139 -69.43 25.79 -3.83
N SER A 140 -68.41 25.08 -4.30
CA SER A 140 -68.52 23.65 -4.62
C SER A 140 -68.69 22.84 -3.34
N LYS A 141 -69.81 22.14 -3.29
CA LYS A 141 -70.13 21.11 -2.29
C LYS A 141 -69.02 20.05 -2.30
N MET A 142 -68.32 19.88 -1.18
CA MET A 142 -67.50 18.70 -0.94
C MET A 142 -68.45 17.52 -0.70
N SER A 143 -68.60 16.66 -1.71
CA SER A 143 -68.96 15.25 -1.49
C SER A 143 -67.66 14.47 -1.32
N PRO A 144 -67.52 13.60 -0.32
CA PRO A 144 -66.41 12.66 -0.31
C PRO A 144 -66.70 11.65 -1.42
N VAL A 145 -65.98 11.76 -2.53
CA VAL A 145 -65.78 10.60 -3.39
C VAL A 145 -64.96 9.64 -2.56
N LEU A 146 -65.62 8.61 -2.05
CA LEU A 146 -64.96 7.34 -1.75
C LEU A 146 -64.38 6.89 -3.10
N GLU A 147 -63.14 7.31 -3.38
CA GLU A 147 -62.30 6.64 -4.36
C GLU A 147 -62.20 5.21 -3.86
N GLY A 148 -62.98 4.36 -4.52
CA GLY A 148 -62.83 2.93 -4.42
C GLY A 148 -61.36 2.63 -4.59
N SER A 149 -60.88 1.77 -3.70
CA SER A 149 -59.64 1.05 -3.90
C SER A 149 -59.75 0.27 -5.22
N ASP A 150 -59.49 0.95 -6.33
CA ASP A 150 -58.94 0.29 -7.50
C ASP A 150 -57.62 -0.28 -7.02
N SER A 151 -57.65 -1.57 -6.72
CA SER A 151 -56.47 -2.40 -6.57
C SER A 151 -55.46 -1.92 -7.60
N LEU A 152 -54.36 -1.30 -7.16
CA LEU A 152 -53.27 -0.89 -8.02
C LEU A 152 -52.85 -2.13 -8.80
N ALA A 153 -53.39 -2.27 -10.00
CA ALA A 153 -53.07 -3.35 -10.90
C ALA A 153 -51.69 -2.98 -11.42
N TRP A 154 -50.68 -3.37 -10.64
CA TRP A 154 -49.29 -3.12 -10.91
C TRP A 154 -49.00 -3.61 -12.33
N THR A 155 -48.76 -2.66 -13.25
CA THR A 155 -48.58 -3.04 -14.64
C THR A 155 -47.21 -3.69 -14.79
N TRP A 156 -47.08 -4.66 -15.71
CA TRP A 156 -45.78 -5.33 -15.93
C TRP A 156 -44.65 -4.33 -16.26
N ARG A 157 -45.01 -3.15 -16.79
CA ARG A 157 -44.10 -2.03 -17.07
C ARG A 157 -43.53 -1.40 -15.80
N ASP A 158 -44.33 -1.25 -14.75
CA ASP A 158 -43.88 -0.70 -13.46
C ASP A 158 -42.93 -1.68 -12.77
N TRP A 159 -43.11 -2.99 -12.97
CA TRP A 159 -42.15 -4.02 -12.56
C TRP A 159 -40.80 -3.87 -13.27
N VAL A 160 -40.82 -3.70 -14.60
CA VAL A 160 -39.59 -3.49 -15.38
C VAL A 160 -38.91 -2.18 -15.01
N GLY A 161 -39.67 -1.10 -14.83
CA GLY A 161 -39.14 0.19 -14.39
C GLY A 161 -38.48 0.12 -13.02
N SER A 162 -39.16 -0.51 -12.05
CA SER A 162 -38.63 -0.70 -10.69
C SER A 162 -37.40 -1.60 -10.67
N ALA A 163 -37.41 -2.69 -11.43
CA ALA A 163 -36.26 -3.58 -11.56
C ALA A 163 -35.05 -2.86 -12.21
N THR A 164 -35.31 -2.05 -13.24
CA THR A 164 -34.26 -1.27 -13.92
C THR A 164 -33.67 -0.22 -12.99
N ALA A 165 -34.51 0.53 -12.27
CA ALA A 165 -34.06 1.49 -11.27
C ALA A 165 -33.26 0.83 -10.14
N ALA A 166 -33.72 -0.33 -9.64
CA ALA A 166 -32.99 -1.10 -8.64
C ALA A 166 -31.63 -1.59 -9.16
N CYS A 167 -31.55 -2.05 -10.41
CA CYS A 167 -30.29 -2.44 -11.05
C CYS A 167 -29.33 -1.25 -11.17
N ILE A 168 -29.82 -0.07 -11.55
CA ILE A 168 -29.00 1.16 -11.64
C ILE A 168 -28.49 1.56 -10.25
N LEU A 169 -29.35 1.56 -9.23
CA LEU A 169 -28.95 1.86 -7.86
C LEU A 169 -27.90 0.87 -7.34
N LEU A 170 -28.07 -0.42 -7.60
CA LEU A 170 -27.08 -1.45 -7.25
C LEU A 170 -25.75 -1.25 -8.00
N ALA A 171 -25.81 -0.90 -9.29
CA ALA A 171 -24.61 -0.65 -10.09
C ALA A 171 -23.79 0.53 -9.56
N ILE A 172 -24.42 1.54 -8.95
CA ILE A 172 -23.75 2.69 -8.32
C ILE A 172 -23.31 2.36 -6.88
N ALA A 173 -24.15 1.66 -6.11
CA ALA A 173 -23.89 1.38 -4.70
C ALA A 173 -22.81 0.31 -4.47
N LEU A 174 -22.70 -0.69 -5.36
CA LEU A 174 -21.73 -1.78 -5.17
C LEU A 174 -20.27 -1.31 -5.28
N PRO A 175 -19.84 -0.56 -6.31
CA PRO A 175 -18.46 -0.08 -6.41
C PRO A 175 -18.06 0.83 -5.24
N SER A 176 -18.95 1.75 -4.85
CA SER A 176 -18.71 2.65 -3.72
C SER A 176 -18.58 1.89 -2.39
N MET A 177 -19.40 0.85 -2.18
CA MET A 177 -19.29 0.01 -0.98
C MET A 177 -18.01 -0.83 -0.97
N VAL A 178 -17.55 -1.33 -2.12
CA VAL A 178 -16.28 -2.08 -2.22
C VAL A 178 -15.10 -1.17 -1.93
N GLU A 179 -15.05 0.03 -2.51
CA GLU A 179 -13.97 0.98 -2.25
C GLU A 179 -14.00 1.51 -0.82
N GLY A 180 -15.20 1.73 -0.25
CA GLY A 180 -15.37 2.10 1.16
C GLY A 180 -14.80 1.04 2.10
N ARG A 181 -15.02 -0.26 1.83
CA ARG A 181 -14.43 -1.36 2.61
C ARG A 181 -12.91 -1.41 2.46
N PHE A 182 -12.39 -1.18 1.26
CA PHE A 182 -10.95 -1.11 1.04
C PHE A 182 -10.33 0.02 1.86
N MET A 183 -10.87 1.23 1.76
CA MET A 183 -10.37 2.39 2.49
C MET A 183 -10.43 2.19 4.00
N ALA A 184 -11.51 1.59 4.51
CA ALA A 184 -11.64 1.24 5.93
C ALA A 184 -10.55 0.25 6.40
N ARG A 185 -10.32 -0.83 5.65
CA ARG A 185 -9.28 -1.81 6.00
C ARG A 185 -7.88 -1.24 5.87
N LYS A 186 -7.63 -0.42 4.84
CA LYS A 186 -6.36 0.31 4.66
C LYS A 186 -6.08 1.20 5.88
N ASN A 187 -7.06 2.01 6.30
CA ASN A 187 -6.90 2.91 7.44
C ASN A 187 -6.70 2.15 8.76
N ALA A 188 -7.47 1.08 9.00
CA ALA A 188 -7.27 0.23 10.18
C ALA A 188 -5.87 -0.40 10.22
N CYS A 189 -5.35 -0.80 9.06
CA CYS A 189 -3.99 -1.32 8.93
C CYS A 189 -2.93 -0.25 9.25
N GLN A 190 -3.14 0.99 8.76
CA GLN A 190 -2.25 2.11 9.09
C GLN A 190 -2.25 2.42 10.58
N ASP A 191 -3.42 2.37 11.24
CA ASP A 191 -3.53 2.60 12.67
C ASP A 191 -2.82 1.51 13.48
N ASN A 192 -2.92 0.25 13.07
CA ASN A 192 -2.14 -0.85 13.65
C ASN A 192 -0.63 -0.60 13.51
N LEU A 193 -0.16 -0.22 12.32
CA LEU A 193 1.26 0.14 12.11
C LEU A 193 1.70 1.32 12.99
N ARG A 194 0.87 2.36 13.14
CA ARG A 194 1.17 3.48 14.05
C ARG A 194 1.28 3.01 15.50
N GLN A 195 0.39 2.13 15.95
CA GLN A 195 0.45 1.54 17.30
C GLN A 195 1.72 0.72 17.51
N LEU A 196 2.10 -0.11 16.53
CA LEU A 196 3.35 -0.86 16.56
C LEU A 196 4.58 0.06 16.53
N GLY A 197 4.53 1.16 15.77
CA GLY A 197 5.54 2.20 15.75
C GLY A 197 5.75 2.88 17.10
N MET A 198 4.65 3.19 17.80
CA MET A 198 4.70 3.73 19.17
C MET A 198 5.34 2.72 20.14
N ALA A 199 4.99 1.43 20.03
CA ALA A 199 5.59 0.37 20.84
C ALA A 199 7.11 0.24 20.57
N MET A 200 7.55 0.29 19.31
CA MET A 200 8.98 0.26 18.97
C MET A 200 9.73 1.49 19.47
N THR A 201 9.15 2.68 19.33
CA THR A 201 9.74 3.91 19.86
C THR A 201 9.90 3.84 21.38
N GLN A 202 8.91 3.28 22.08
CA GLN A 202 8.99 3.06 23.52
C GLN A 202 10.04 2.00 23.89
N TYR A 203 10.21 0.95 23.08
CA TYR A 203 11.26 -0.06 23.24
C TYR A 203 12.66 0.58 23.13
N VAL A 204 12.88 1.35 22.06
CA VAL A 204 14.12 2.08 21.80
C VAL A 204 14.44 3.03 22.94
N THR A 205 13.46 3.80 23.42
CA THR A 205 13.66 4.78 24.50
C THR A 205 14.04 4.13 25.83
N ARG A 206 13.61 2.87 26.05
CA ARG A 206 13.99 2.08 27.24
C ARG A 206 15.37 1.44 27.11
N ASN A 207 15.91 1.35 25.90
CA ASN A 207 17.18 0.71 25.62
C ASN A 207 18.32 1.75 25.60
N ALA A 208 19.40 1.48 26.34
CA ALA A 208 20.56 2.39 26.41
C ALA A 208 21.21 2.63 25.04
N GLU A 209 21.14 1.67 24.12
CA GLU A 209 21.75 1.78 22.79
C GLU A 209 20.86 2.45 21.73
N ALA A 210 19.61 2.82 22.09
CA ALA A 210 18.62 3.36 21.16
C ALA A 210 18.47 2.52 19.87
N ARG A 211 18.53 1.19 20.00
CA ARG A 211 18.38 0.26 18.88
C ARG A 211 17.00 -0.39 18.86
N LEU A 212 16.54 -0.68 17.63
CA LEU A 212 15.37 -1.52 17.41
C LEU A 212 15.61 -2.95 17.94
N PRO A 213 14.54 -3.73 18.18
CA PRO A 213 14.66 -5.15 18.52
C PRO A 213 15.63 -5.89 17.58
N SER A 214 16.54 -6.67 18.14
CA SER A 214 17.53 -7.37 17.32
C SER A 214 16.99 -8.65 16.69
N VAL A 215 17.37 -8.85 15.43
CA VAL A 215 17.30 -10.13 14.73
C VAL A 215 18.70 -10.75 14.84
N GLU A 216 18.80 -12.04 15.11
CA GLU A 216 20.09 -12.74 15.14
C GLU A 216 20.54 -13.08 13.71
N SER A 217 21.84 -13.10 13.43
CA SER A 217 22.34 -13.49 12.10
C SER A 217 22.13 -14.98 11.80
N THR A 218 22.06 -15.80 12.85
CA THR A 218 21.87 -17.27 12.80
C THR A 218 21.17 -17.76 14.07
N GLY A 219 20.62 -18.97 14.03
CA GLY A 219 19.92 -19.63 15.12
C GLY A 219 18.40 -19.44 15.06
N TYR A 220 17.70 -20.01 16.03
CA TYR A 220 16.22 -20.04 16.07
C TYR A 220 15.53 -18.67 16.17
N GLN A 221 16.28 -17.61 16.51
CA GLN A 221 15.81 -16.22 16.54
C GLN A 221 16.22 -15.41 15.30
N ALA A 222 16.82 -16.04 14.29
CA ALA A 222 17.22 -15.39 13.04
C ALA A 222 16.04 -15.26 12.07
N PHE A 223 14.99 -14.55 12.47
CA PHE A 223 13.80 -14.30 11.64
C PHE A 223 13.23 -12.90 11.91
N ALA A 224 12.69 -12.26 10.87
CA ALA A 224 12.21 -10.87 10.94
C ALA A 224 11.15 -10.65 12.02
N GLY A 225 10.21 -11.59 12.15
CA GLY A 225 9.07 -11.50 13.06
C GLY A 225 9.41 -11.58 14.55
N VAL A 226 10.69 -11.77 14.92
CA VAL A 226 11.13 -11.85 16.33
C VAL A 226 10.85 -10.56 17.11
N TYR A 227 10.60 -9.47 16.39
CA TYR A 227 10.14 -8.19 16.93
C TYR A 227 8.92 -8.34 17.84
N ALA A 228 7.89 -9.07 17.40
CA ALA A 228 6.66 -9.21 18.17
C ALA A 228 6.88 -9.92 19.52
N PRO A 229 7.53 -11.10 19.58
CA PRO A 229 7.92 -11.72 20.85
C PRO A 229 8.79 -10.83 21.75
N ARG A 230 9.72 -10.04 21.19
CA ARG A 230 10.58 -9.12 21.96
C ARG A 230 9.81 -7.92 22.52
N LEU A 231 8.89 -7.34 21.74
CA LEU A 231 7.99 -6.28 22.20
C LEU A 231 7.02 -6.78 23.27
N HIS A 232 6.51 -8.00 23.11
CA HIS A 232 5.70 -8.64 24.14
C HIS A 232 6.49 -8.86 25.44
N ALA A 233 7.71 -9.40 25.36
CA ALA A 233 8.57 -9.59 26.51
C ALA A 233 8.92 -8.28 27.24
N ALA A 234 9.01 -7.16 26.50
CA ALA A 234 9.20 -5.81 27.05
C ALA A 234 7.92 -5.20 27.65
N GLY A 235 6.79 -5.88 27.57
CA GLY A 235 5.50 -5.40 28.05
C GLY A 235 4.85 -4.34 27.17
N LEU A 236 5.24 -4.25 25.90
CA LEU A 236 4.83 -3.20 24.95
C LEU A 236 3.77 -3.66 23.95
N MET A 237 3.57 -4.98 23.82
CA MET A 237 2.59 -5.59 22.92
C MET A 237 1.82 -6.65 23.70
N MET A 238 0.52 -6.41 23.91
CA MET A 238 -0.36 -7.29 24.70
C MET A 238 -1.48 -7.91 23.86
N ASP A 239 -1.95 -7.17 22.85
CA ASP A 239 -2.96 -7.67 21.92
C ASP A 239 -2.27 -8.15 20.64
N SER A 240 -2.46 -9.42 20.33
CA SER A 240 -1.92 -10.02 19.11
C SER A 240 -2.72 -9.73 17.86
N ARG A 241 -3.96 -9.25 18.00
CA ARG A 241 -4.73 -8.79 16.85
C ARG A 241 -4.07 -7.58 16.19
N SER A 242 -3.25 -6.84 16.95
CA SER A 242 -2.45 -5.73 16.42
C SER A 242 -1.43 -6.17 15.37
N THR A 243 -0.95 -7.42 15.40
CA THR A 243 -0.04 -7.98 14.40
C THR A 243 -0.76 -8.58 13.20
N LEU A 244 -2.10 -8.52 13.14
CA LEU A 244 -2.89 -9.02 12.02
C LEU A 244 -3.40 -7.86 11.16
N CYS A 245 -3.04 -7.89 9.88
CA CYS A 245 -3.52 -6.95 8.87
C CYS A 245 -4.97 -7.32 8.49
N PRO A 246 -5.95 -6.39 8.63
CA PRO A 246 -7.36 -6.63 8.27
C PRO A 246 -7.61 -6.86 6.78
N SER A 247 -6.66 -6.48 5.94
CA SER A 247 -6.73 -6.64 4.47
C SER A 247 -6.14 -7.95 3.97
N ILE A 248 -5.41 -8.68 4.82
CA ILE A 248 -4.83 -9.98 4.48
C ILE A 248 -5.75 -11.10 4.94
N ARG A 249 -5.99 -12.07 4.06
CA ARG A 249 -6.56 -13.37 4.45
C ARG A 249 -5.46 -14.23 5.02
N SER A 250 -5.57 -14.60 6.29
CA SER A 250 -4.53 -15.36 7.01
C SER A 250 -4.16 -16.66 6.29
N THR A 251 -5.15 -17.41 5.80
CA THR A 251 -4.96 -18.69 5.08
C THR A 251 -4.03 -18.53 3.88
N ASP A 252 -4.25 -17.49 3.09
CA ASP A 252 -3.54 -17.25 1.84
C ASP A 252 -2.10 -16.81 2.15
N PHE A 253 -1.94 -15.98 3.20
CA PHE A 253 -0.63 -15.49 3.64
C PHE A 253 0.27 -16.59 4.21
N TRP A 254 -0.27 -17.45 5.07
CA TRP A 254 0.50 -18.55 5.64
C TRP A 254 0.85 -19.60 4.58
N SER A 255 -0.08 -19.90 3.67
CA SER A 255 0.19 -20.77 2.52
C SER A 255 1.28 -20.21 1.62
N ALA A 256 1.29 -18.89 1.39
CA ALA A 256 2.35 -18.25 0.60
C ALA A 256 3.74 -18.34 1.26
N GLY A 257 3.81 -18.38 2.59
CA GLY A 257 5.04 -18.63 3.34
C GLY A 257 5.43 -20.11 3.47
N GLY A 258 4.67 -21.02 2.86
CA GLY A 258 4.96 -22.45 2.86
C GLY A 258 4.34 -23.25 4.01
N LEU A 259 3.45 -22.65 4.81
CA LEU A 259 2.63 -23.38 5.78
C LEU A 259 1.28 -23.71 5.17
N HIS A 260 1.00 -24.99 4.93
CA HIS A 260 -0.35 -25.41 4.59
C HIS A 260 -1.15 -25.71 5.86
N PRO A 261 -2.42 -25.29 5.95
CA PRO A 261 -3.28 -25.58 7.11
C PRO A 261 -3.36 -27.08 7.45
N GLU A 262 -3.21 -27.95 6.44
CA GLU A 262 -3.22 -29.40 6.60
C GLU A 262 -1.96 -29.94 7.29
N ASP A 263 -0.85 -29.19 7.27
CA ASP A 263 0.36 -29.50 8.04
C ASP A 263 0.18 -29.23 9.55
N GLY A 264 -0.91 -28.54 9.93
CA GLY A 264 -1.31 -28.24 11.31
C GLY A 264 -1.62 -29.47 12.17
N ASN A 265 -1.80 -30.65 11.57
CA ASN A 265 -1.93 -31.92 12.29
C ASN A 265 -0.68 -32.31 13.10
N PHE A 266 0.47 -31.66 12.87
CA PHE A 266 1.68 -31.87 13.67
C PHE A 266 1.70 -31.12 15.02
N VAL A 267 0.81 -30.14 15.21
CA VAL A 267 0.71 -29.31 16.42
C VAL A 267 -0.52 -29.74 17.23
N SER A 268 -0.56 -30.98 17.74
CA SER A 268 -1.56 -31.53 18.68
C SER A 268 -3.06 -31.38 18.31
N GLU A 269 -3.83 -32.46 18.38
CA GLU A 269 -5.31 -32.46 18.29
C GLU A 269 -6.04 -31.51 19.27
N ARG A 270 -5.34 -30.81 20.19
CA ARG A 270 -5.91 -29.75 21.04
C ARG A 270 -5.54 -28.31 20.64
N ALA A 271 -4.64 -28.10 19.67
CA ALA A 271 -4.15 -26.77 19.29
C ALA A 271 -4.34 -26.44 17.80
N ALA A 272 -4.89 -27.36 17.00
CA ALA A 272 -5.10 -27.21 15.56
C ALA A 272 -6.19 -26.19 15.15
N GLU A 273 -6.93 -25.60 16.09
CA GLU A 273 -8.02 -24.66 15.76
C GLU A 273 -7.65 -23.17 15.91
N GLU A 274 -6.55 -22.81 16.57
CA GLU A 274 -6.15 -21.41 16.73
C GLU A 274 -4.65 -21.22 16.48
N VAL A 275 -4.33 -20.44 15.42
CA VAL A 275 -3.08 -19.70 15.30
C VAL A 275 -2.74 -19.15 16.70
N PRO A 276 -1.52 -19.37 17.23
CA PRO A 276 -1.27 -19.10 18.64
C PRO A 276 -1.60 -17.64 18.85
N THR A 277 -2.42 -17.37 19.88
CA THR A 277 -2.88 -16.00 20.09
C THR A 277 -1.67 -15.09 20.14
N MET A 278 -0.55 -15.46 20.75
CA MET A 278 0.72 -14.75 20.60
C MET A 278 1.92 -15.69 20.77
N VAL A 279 2.94 -15.58 19.91
CA VAL A 279 4.21 -16.29 20.10
C VAL A 279 5.08 -15.53 21.10
N THR A 280 5.66 -16.25 22.06
CA THR A 280 6.53 -15.68 23.09
C THR A 280 7.96 -16.18 22.95
N LEU A 281 8.94 -15.43 23.49
CA LEU A 281 10.34 -15.87 23.52
C LEU A 281 10.50 -17.24 24.23
N ARG A 282 9.74 -17.46 25.31
CA ARG A 282 9.72 -18.75 26.02
C ARG A 282 9.33 -19.93 25.12
N MET A 283 8.34 -19.74 24.24
CA MET A 283 7.92 -20.80 23.30
C MET A 283 9.00 -21.12 22.27
N LEU A 284 9.73 -20.09 21.80
CA LEU A 284 10.88 -20.27 20.90
C LEU A 284 12.02 -20.98 21.62
N ASP A 285 12.34 -20.60 22.86
CA ASP A 285 13.38 -21.24 23.68
C ASP A 285 13.04 -22.70 24.00
N GLU A 286 11.76 -23.02 24.21
CA GLU A 286 11.28 -24.39 24.37
C GLU A 286 11.47 -25.20 23.08
N ALA A 287 11.04 -24.68 21.93
CA ALA A 287 11.20 -25.36 20.64
C ALA A 287 12.68 -25.56 20.27
N ALA A 288 13.53 -24.58 20.55
CA ALA A 288 14.97 -24.67 20.35
C ALA A 288 15.63 -25.70 21.26
N ARG A 289 15.21 -25.80 22.53
CA ARG A 289 15.69 -26.83 23.46
C ARG A 289 15.30 -28.24 22.97
N ASP A 290 14.07 -28.41 22.51
CA ASP A 290 13.60 -29.67 21.95
C ASP A 290 14.47 -30.09 20.74
N LEU A 291 14.78 -29.15 19.83
CA LEU A 291 15.65 -29.40 18.68
C LEU A 291 17.09 -29.75 19.06
N ASN A 292 17.67 -29.01 20.01
CA ASN A 292 19.04 -29.25 20.48
C ASN A 292 19.18 -30.61 21.17
N HIS A 293 18.15 -31.08 21.87
CA HIS A 293 18.12 -32.42 22.46
C HIS A 293 18.32 -33.51 21.40
N PHE A 294 17.63 -33.40 20.26
CA PHE A 294 17.79 -34.36 19.15
C PHE A 294 19.15 -34.23 18.45
N ALA A 295 19.70 -33.03 18.33
CA ALA A 295 21.03 -32.82 17.74
C ALA A 295 22.15 -33.46 18.59
N ALA A 296 22.02 -33.44 19.92
CA ALA A 296 22.99 -34.04 20.82
C ALA A 296 22.85 -35.57 20.94
N ALA A 297 21.62 -36.09 20.96
CA ALA A 297 21.35 -37.52 21.09
C ALA A 297 21.52 -38.29 19.77
N GLY A 298 21.32 -37.62 18.63
CA GLY A 298 21.14 -38.26 17.32
C GLY A 298 19.78 -38.95 17.23
N ALA A 299 19.02 -38.67 16.18
CA ALA A 299 17.78 -39.39 15.93
C ALA A 299 18.11 -40.75 15.29
N THR A 300 18.07 -41.82 16.09
CA THR A 300 18.46 -43.17 15.65
C THR A 300 17.25 -44.05 15.36
N THR A 301 16.12 -43.78 16.04
CA THR A 301 14.86 -44.51 15.85
C THR A 301 13.88 -43.75 14.95
N VAL A 302 12.91 -44.47 14.37
CA VAL A 302 11.82 -43.86 13.56
C VAL A 302 11.00 -42.89 14.41
N GLU A 303 10.79 -43.20 15.69
CA GLU A 303 10.06 -42.35 16.63
C GLU A 303 10.83 -41.06 16.97
N GLU A 304 12.14 -41.16 17.21
CA GLU A 304 13.01 -39.99 17.40
C GLU A 304 13.09 -39.12 16.15
N GLN A 305 13.17 -39.74 14.97
CA GLN A 305 13.13 -39.01 13.71
C GLN A 305 11.81 -38.26 13.52
N ALA A 306 10.68 -38.90 13.81
CA ALA A 306 9.36 -38.26 13.76
C ALA A 306 9.21 -37.15 14.82
N ALA A 307 9.80 -37.31 16.01
CA ALA A 307 9.83 -36.27 17.03
C ALA A 307 10.71 -35.09 16.63
N TRP A 308 11.85 -35.34 16.01
CA TRP A 308 12.73 -34.29 15.46
C TRP A 308 12.03 -33.50 14.35
N GLN A 309 11.37 -34.17 13.40
CA GLN A 309 10.58 -33.49 12.36
C GLN A 309 9.45 -32.64 12.95
N ARG A 310 8.76 -33.13 14.01
CA ARG A 310 7.77 -32.35 14.76
C ARG A 310 8.37 -31.11 15.41
N ALA A 311 9.56 -31.23 16.00
CA ALA A 311 10.24 -30.09 16.62
C ALA A 311 10.64 -29.04 15.57
N ILE A 312 11.09 -29.46 14.39
CA ILE A 312 11.39 -28.55 13.26
C ILE A 312 10.11 -27.83 12.82
N ALA A 313 9.05 -28.60 12.55
CA ALA A 313 7.77 -28.04 12.10
C ALA A 313 7.20 -27.06 13.14
N ARG A 314 7.30 -27.39 14.43
CA ARG A 314 6.90 -26.49 15.53
C ARG A 314 7.69 -25.19 15.51
N LEU A 315 9.03 -25.23 15.36
CA LEU A 315 9.84 -24.03 15.30
C LEU A 315 9.48 -23.16 14.08
N GLN A 316 9.36 -23.77 12.90
CA GLN A 316 8.98 -23.07 11.67
C GLN A 316 7.61 -22.40 11.83
N TRP A 317 6.65 -23.11 12.42
CA TRP A 317 5.33 -22.57 12.70
C TRP A 317 5.36 -21.37 13.64
N LEU A 318 6.18 -21.42 14.70
CA LEU A 318 6.37 -20.28 15.59
C LEU A 318 7.03 -19.10 14.88
N GLN A 319 8.08 -19.34 14.09
CA GLN A 319 8.77 -18.29 13.32
C GLN A 319 7.86 -17.62 12.30
N GLN A 320 6.98 -18.39 11.66
CA GLN A 320 6.05 -17.87 10.67
C GLN A 320 4.91 -17.08 11.30
N THR A 321 4.35 -17.53 12.42
CA THR A 321 3.19 -16.87 13.04
C THR A 321 3.56 -15.74 14.00
N ALA A 322 4.80 -15.70 14.51
CA ALA A 322 5.24 -14.76 15.53
C ALA A 322 5.01 -13.29 15.19
N GLY A 323 5.38 -12.86 13.98
CA GLY A 323 5.26 -11.49 13.52
C GLY A 323 3.90 -11.15 12.91
N GLY A 324 2.97 -12.11 12.80
CA GLY A 324 1.68 -11.89 12.15
C GLY A 324 1.81 -11.51 10.67
N HIS A 325 0.92 -10.64 10.19
CA HIS A 325 0.79 -10.24 8.78
C HIS A 325 1.63 -9.02 8.40
N TYR A 326 2.64 -8.67 9.21
CA TYR A 326 3.54 -7.54 8.92
C TYR A 326 4.93 -8.03 8.56
N ALA A 327 5.66 -7.18 7.82
CA ALA A 327 7.06 -7.35 7.53
C ALA A 327 7.89 -6.42 8.41
N TYR A 328 9.05 -6.89 8.83
CA TYR A 328 9.93 -6.24 9.79
C TYR A 328 11.31 -6.06 9.18
N THR A 329 12.05 -5.05 9.64
CA THR A 329 13.44 -4.87 9.19
C THR A 329 14.29 -6.08 9.56
N LEU A 330 15.04 -6.57 8.57
CA LEU A 330 15.99 -7.67 8.72
C LEU A 330 17.28 -7.26 9.43
N GLY A 331 17.43 -5.97 9.78
CA GLY A 331 18.67 -5.41 10.30
C GLY A 331 19.56 -4.84 9.20
N VAL A 332 20.71 -4.32 9.61
CA VAL A 332 21.67 -3.64 8.73
C VAL A 332 23.09 -4.10 9.01
N ARG A 333 23.97 -3.89 8.02
CA ARG A 333 25.41 -4.06 8.20
C ARG A 333 26.05 -2.73 8.57
N ASP A 334 26.80 -2.73 9.67
CA ASP A 334 27.64 -1.62 10.13
C ASP A 334 29.10 -2.04 9.93
N GLY A 335 29.63 -1.75 8.73
CA GLY A 335 30.89 -2.33 8.27
C GLY A 335 30.77 -3.84 8.04
N GLU A 336 31.60 -4.63 8.72
CA GLU A 336 31.57 -6.10 8.64
C GLU A 336 30.56 -6.73 9.62
N GLU A 337 30.03 -5.96 10.56
CA GLU A 337 29.14 -6.46 11.60
C GLU A 337 27.67 -6.35 11.21
N PHE A 338 26.90 -7.38 11.50
CA PHE A 338 25.44 -7.34 11.41
C PHE A 338 24.86 -6.87 12.73
N ALA A 339 23.98 -5.87 12.68
CA ALA A 339 23.39 -5.28 13.87
C ALA A 339 21.94 -4.85 13.65
N SER A 340 21.22 -4.67 14.76
CA SER A 340 19.92 -4.00 14.70
C SER A 340 20.10 -2.52 14.38
N PRO A 341 19.19 -1.91 13.58
CA PRO A 341 19.31 -0.52 13.20
C PRO A 341 19.21 0.38 14.44
N ARG A 342 20.02 1.43 14.46
CA ARG A 342 19.90 2.50 15.46
C ARG A 342 18.71 3.38 15.10
N PHE A 343 17.98 3.81 16.11
CA PHE A 343 16.90 4.76 15.95
C PHE A 343 17.46 6.19 16.00
N GLN A 344 17.47 6.82 14.84
CA GLN A 344 17.97 8.16 14.52
C GLN A 344 16.86 9.08 13.98
N GLY A 345 15.63 8.60 13.81
CA GLY A 345 14.49 9.37 13.32
C GLY A 345 14.54 9.67 11.81
N ARG A 346 15.08 8.75 11.02
CA ARG A 346 15.26 8.93 9.57
C ARG A 346 13.93 8.84 8.81
N SER A 347 13.65 9.81 7.95
CA SER A 347 12.38 9.89 7.22
C SER A 347 12.24 8.90 6.05
N SER A 348 13.36 8.33 5.59
CA SER A 348 13.41 7.35 4.48
C SER A 348 13.56 5.92 4.97
N PHE A 349 14.03 5.69 6.20
CA PHE A 349 14.30 4.35 6.69
C PHE A 349 13.00 3.63 7.05
N ALA A 350 12.67 2.57 6.32
CA ALA A 350 11.49 1.76 6.56
C ALA A 350 11.75 0.81 7.75
N VAL A 351 10.81 0.77 8.70
CA VAL A 351 10.94 -0.06 9.92
C VAL A 351 10.01 -1.27 9.88
N MET A 352 8.79 -1.06 9.37
CA MET A 352 7.76 -2.09 9.27
C MET A 352 6.87 -1.82 8.06
N SER A 353 6.27 -2.84 7.49
CA SER A 353 5.23 -2.69 6.48
C SER A 353 4.18 -3.76 6.62
N ASP A 354 3.07 -3.61 5.90
CA ASP A 354 2.22 -4.76 5.62
C ASP A 354 3.05 -5.81 4.89
N ALA A 355 2.86 -7.09 5.23
CA ALA A 355 3.68 -8.12 4.65
C ALA A 355 3.39 -8.28 3.16
N ALA A 356 4.46 -8.47 2.40
CA ALA A 356 4.43 -8.87 1.01
C ALA A 356 5.29 -10.12 0.87
N VAL A 357 4.71 -11.19 0.32
CA VAL A 357 5.45 -12.40 -0.01
C VAL A 357 5.90 -12.28 -1.46
N MET A 358 7.13 -11.84 -1.63
CA MET A 358 7.75 -11.72 -2.94
C MET A 358 8.29 -13.09 -3.33
N LYS A 359 7.71 -13.74 -4.34
CA LYS A 359 8.39 -14.85 -5.00
C LYS A 359 9.52 -14.25 -5.83
N VAL A 360 10.75 -14.46 -5.38
CA VAL A 360 11.94 -14.08 -6.14
C VAL A 360 11.99 -15.02 -7.35
N VAL A 361 11.83 -14.46 -8.56
CA VAL A 361 12.18 -15.21 -9.77
C VAL A 361 13.69 -15.37 -9.77
N ASP A 362 14.14 -16.60 -9.97
CA ASP A 362 15.56 -16.96 -10.01
C ASP A 362 16.34 -16.02 -10.95
N ARG A 363 17.59 -15.74 -10.57
CA ARG A 363 18.51 -14.76 -11.20
C ARG A 363 18.28 -14.58 -12.70
N VAL A 364 17.71 -13.45 -13.11
CA VAL A 364 17.85 -12.98 -14.50
C VAL A 364 19.19 -12.27 -14.60
N VAL A 365 20.21 -13.01 -15.01
CA VAL A 365 21.46 -12.44 -15.50
C VAL A 365 21.15 -11.92 -16.91
N ASP A 366 21.50 -10.67 -17.22
CA ASP A 366 21.45 -10.23 -18.60
C ASP A 366 22.50 -10.96 -19.47
N GLU A 367 22.42 -10.85 -20.79
CA GLU A 367 23.41 -11.47 -21.70
C GLU A 367 24.84 -10.92 -21.52
N GLU A 368 25.01 -9.89 -20.68
CA GLU A 368 26.27 -9.20 -20.38
C GLU A 368 26.85 -9.57 -19.00
N GLY A 369 26.17 -10.41 -18.22
CA GLY A 369 26.66 -10.95 -16.95
C GLY A 369 26.35 -10.10 -15.70
N TRP A 370 25.55 -9.05 -15.81
CA TRP A 370 25.15 -8.21 -14.68
C TRP A 370 23.88 -8.75 -14.00
N ALA A 371 23.88 -8.74 -12.67
CA ALA A 371 22.70 -9.10 -11.89
C ALA A 371 21.67 -7.97 -11.99
N ARG A 372 20.53 -8.22 -12.65
CA ARG A 372 19.36 -7.34 -12.47
C ARG A 372 18.81 -7.54 -11.06
N ALA A 373 18.39 -6.44 -10.43
CA ALA A 373 17.52 -6.49 -9.26
C ALA A 373 16.37 -7.46 -9.56
N ALA A 374 16.14 -8.40 -8.65
CA ALA A 374 15.05 -9.37 -8.78
C ALA A 374 13.76 -8.59 -9.00
N SER A 375 13.20 -8.66 -10.21
CA SER A 375 11.89 -8.07 -10.44
C SER A 375 10.89 -8.94 -9.65
N PRO A 376 10.04 -8.33 -8.81
CA PRO A 376 8.94 -9.04 -8.18
C PRO A 376 8.23 -9.91 -9.20
N SER A 377 8.12 -11.23 -8.97
CA SER A 377 7.20 -12.00 -9.80
C SER A 377 5.81 -11.41 -9.62
N GLN A 378 5.01 -11.34 -10.69
CA GLN A 378 3.57 -11.03 -10.55
C GLN A 378 2.81 -12.06 -9.69
N ASP A 379 3.43 -13.20 -9.37
CA ASP A 379 2.91 -14.28 -8.52
C ASP A 379 3.17 -14.09 -7.00
N GLY A 380 3.62 -12.91 -6.58
CA GLY A 380 3.80 -12.55 -5.18
C GLY A 380 2.49 -12.16 -4.50
N LEU A 381 2.33 -12.50 -3.21
CA LEU A 381 1.18 -12.04 -2.44
C LEU A 381 1.48 -10.63 -1.92
N ILE A 382 0.81 -9.63 -2.48
CA ILE A 382 0.84 -8.24 -2.01
C ILE A 382 -0.42 -7.96 -1.19
N SER A 383 -0.25 -7.25 -0.08
CA SER A 383 -1.35 -6.80 0.77
C SER A 383 -2.42 -6.00 0.01
N HIS A 384 -3.59 -5.83 0.63
CA HIS A 384 -4.67 -4.99 0.09
C HIS A 384 -5.15 -5.42 -1.32
N GLY A 385 -5.20 -6.73 -1.55
CA GLY A 385 -5.68 -7.29 -2.82
C GLY A 385 -4.77 -6.94 -4.00
N GLY A 386 -3.46 -6.80 -3.78
CA GLY A 386 -2.50 -6.44 -4.82
C GLY A 386 -2.33 -4.93 -5.06
N ARG A 387 -3.10 -4.07 -4.39
CA ARG A 387 -3.07 -2.62 -4.64
C ARG A 387 -1.83 -1.93 -4.10
N GLY A 388 -1.18 -2.48 -3.07
CA GLY A 388 -0.01 -1.87 -2.46
C GLY A 388 0.20 -2.29 -1.01
N ILE A 389 1.12 -1.61 -0.33
CA ILE A 389 1.46 -1.86 1.07
C ILE A 389 1.48 -0.56 1.87
N ASN A 390 1.11 -0.60 3.14
CA ASN A 390 1.47 0.47 4.06
C ASN A 390 2.89 0.24 4.58
N VAL A 391 3.67 1.30 4.65
CA VAL A 391 5.03 1.30 5.18
C VAL A 391 5.11 2.32 6.30
N LEU A 392 5.59 1.86 7.45
CA LEU A 392 5.96 2.68 8.60
C LEU A 392 7.45 3.05 8.49
N TYR A 393 7.71 4.34 8.47
CA TYR A 393 9.05 4.91 8.52
C TYR A 393 9.47 5.18 9.96
N GLU A 394 10.78 5.30 10.15
CA GLU A 394 11.40 5.52 11.45
C GLU A 394 10.96 6.84 12.13
N ASP A 395 10.59 7.85 11.35
CA ASP A 395 10.00 9.11 11.82
C ASP A 395 8.54 8.97 12.34
N GLY A 396 7.98 7.76 12.32
CA GLY A 396 6.61 7.45 12.76
C GLY A 396 5.54 7.64 11.68
N ARG A 397 5.92 8.11 10.49
CA ARG A 397 5.00 8.33 9.38
C ARG A 397 4.62 6.99 8.75
N VAL A 398 3.32 6.74 8.59
CA VAL A 398 2.80 5.59 7.83
C VAL A 398 2.28 6.08 6.49
N ARG A 399 2.75 5.47 5.40
CA ARG A 399 2.33 5.80 4.02
C ARG A 399 1.90 4.55 3.28
N PHE A 400 0.81 4.65 2.53
CA PHE A 400 0.44 3.63 1.55
C PHE A 400 1.24 3.84 0.26
N ILE A 401 1.95 2.81 -0.18
CA ILE A 401 2.72 2.79 -1.43
C ILE A 401 1.97 1.87 -2.41
N PRO A 402 1.49 2.40 -3.55
CA PRO A 402 0.89 1.58 -4.59
C PRO A 402 1.85 0.52 -5.13
N GLY A 403 1.34 -0.65 -5.46
CA GLY A 403 2.15 -1.77 -5.95
C GLY A 403 2.97 -1.42 -7.20
N GLU A 404 2.38 -0.66 -8.12
CA GLU A 404 3.03 -0.16 -9.34
C GLU A 404 4.18 0.85 -9.09
N SER A 405 4.15 1.53 -7.94
CA SER A 405 5.17 2.50 -7.55
C SER A 405 6.34 1.89 -6.79
N LEU A 406 6.21 0.66 -6.26
CA LEU A 406 7.26 0.03 -5.44
C LEU A 406 8.61 -0.02 -6.15
N ASN A 407 8.62 -0.42 -7.43
CA ASN A 407 9.84 -0.53 -8.24
C ASN A 407 10.42 0.84 -8.67
N GLN A 408 9.70 1.94 -8.42
CA GLN A 408 10.12 3.30 -8.79
C GLN A 408 10.70 4.07 -7.60
N LEU A 409 10.59 3.52 -6.39
CA LEU A 409 11.18 4.12 -5.21
C LEU A 409 12.70 4.07 -5.31
N VAL A 410 13.34 5.16 -4.89
CA VAL A 410 14.80 5.24 -4.77
C VAL A 410 15.32 4.21 -3.77
N ASP A 411 14.58 4.01 -2.69
CA ASP A 411 14.86 3.04 -1.63
C ASP A 411 13.67 2.08 -1.54
N HIS A 412 13.89 0.82 -1.96
CA HIS A 412 12.83 -0.17 -2.08
C HIS A 412 12.62 -0.86 -0.73
N PRO A 413 11.42 -0.78 -0.11
CA PRO A 413 11.26 -1.21 1.28
C PRO A 413 11.41 -2.72 1.51
N LEU A 414 11.27 -3.55 0.48
CA LEU A 414 11.29 -5.03 0.61
C LEU A 414 12.57 -5.71 0.09
N VAL A 415 13.55 -4.94 -0.41
CA VAL A 415 14.85 -5.47 -0.81
C VAL A 415 15.94 -4.49 -0.41
N ASN A 416 17.11 -5.01 -0.09
CA ASN A 416 18.27 -4.16 0.19
C ASN A 416 18.79 -3.46 -1.08
N HIS A 417 19.79 -2.59 -0.95
CA HIS A 417 20.40 -1.87 -2.08
C HIS A 417 21.04 -2.78 -3.15
N ASP A 418 21.34 -4.05 -2.82
CA ASP A 418 21.78 -5.07 -3.78
C ASP A 418 20.61 -5.74 -4.53
N GLY A 419 19.37 -5.32 -4.26
CA GLY A 419 18.15 -5.87 -4.84
C GLY A 419 17.78 -7.25 -4.30
N ARG A 420 18.21 -7.59 -3.07
CA ARG A 420 17.98 -8.89 -2.44
C ARG A 420 17.07 -8.77 -1.21
N PRO A 421 16.24 -9.79 -0.92
CA PRO A 421 15.44 -9.85 0.31
C PRO A 421 16.30 -10.33 1.50
N GLU A 422 17.41 -9.64 1.74
CA GLU A 422 18.36 -9.86 2.84
C GLU A 422 18.50 -8.57 3.65
N ALA A 423 19.20 -8.63 4.78
CA ALA A 423 19.53 -7.47 5.59
C ALA A 423 20.20 -6.36 4.75
N GLY A 424 20.03 -5.12 5.21
CA GLY A 424 20.60 -3.94 4.56
C GLY A 424 22.12 -4.03 4.47
N VAL A 425 22.69 -3.63 3.33
CA VAL A 425 24.14 -3.70 3.07
C VAL A 425 24.91 -2.59 3.78
N ASN A 426 24.22 -1.57 4.27
CA ASN A 426 24.79 -0.49 5.08
C ASN A 426 23.75 -0.01 6.12
N ILE A 427 24.17 0.89 7.01
CA ILE A 427 23.33 1.39 8.10
C ILE A 427 22.04 2.09 7.65
N ASP A 428 22.02 2.65 6.43
CA ASP A 428 20.91 3.42 5.85
C ASP A 428 20.05 2.61 4.88
N ASP A 429 20.37 1.32 4.69
CA ASP A 429 19.69 0.42 3.77
C ASP A 429 18.58 -0.35 4.50
N ALA A 430 17.32 0.05 4.28
CA ALA A 430 16.18 -0.59 4.92
C ALA A 430 15.65 -1.75 4.07
N SER A 431 15.67 -2.96 4.62
CA SER A 431 15.07 -4.14 3.99
C SER A 431 14.10 -4.83 4.93
N LEU A 432 12.83 -4.85 4.54
CA LEU A 432 11.73 -5.45 5.29
C LEU A 432 11.39 -6.83 4.72
N ALA A 433 11.06 -7.77 5.61
CA ALA A 433 10.62 -9.08 5.18
C ALA A 433 9.53 -9.70 6.09
N PRO A 434 8.73 -10.66 5.56
CA PRO A 434 7.73 -11.38 6.34
C PRO A 434 8.33 -12.08 7.56
N SER A 435 7.48 -12.40 8.53
CA SER A 435 7.87 -12.96 9.83
C SER A 435 8.97 -14.04 9.76
N TRP A 436 8.79 -15.07 8.93
CA TRP A 436 9.70 -16.23 8.86
C TRP A 436 11.04 -15.95 8.17
N GLN A 437 11.19 -14.85 7.44
CA GLN A 437 12.37 -14.61 6.62
C GLN A 437 13.61 -14.35 7.49
N ALA A 438 14.70 -15.03 7.18
CA ALA A 438 15.99 -14.83 7.82
C ALA A 438 16.73 -13.59 7.27
N PRO A 439 17.64 -12.97 8.03
CA PRO A 439 18.40 -11.82 7.54
C PRO A 439 19.35 -12.15 6.38
N PHE A 440 19.75 -13.41 6.23
CA PHE A 440 20.65 -13.85 5.16
C PHE A 440 20.18 -15.18 4.58
N VAL A 441 20.39 -15.39 3.28
CA VAL A 441 20.04 -16.65 2.58
C VAL A 441 20.75 -17.86 3.19
N HIS A 442 21.94 -17.67 3.74
CA HIS A 442 22.73 -18.73 4.36
C HIS A 442 22.50 -18.89 5.87
N ALA A 443 21.64 -18.07 6.48
CA ALA A 443 21.34 -18.15 7.89
C ALA A 443 20.63 -19.47 8.22
N ARG A 444 21.18 -20.24 9.16
CA ARG A 444 20.48 -21.40 9.71
C ARG A 444 19.54 -20.95 10.80
N GLN A 445 18.24 -21.15 10.63
CA GLN A 445 17.22 -20.72 11.59
C GLN A 445 16.89 -21.79 12.65
N ARG A 446 17.81 -22.72 12.91
CA ARG A 446 17.62 -23.88 13.79
C ARG A 446 18.86 -24.15 14.62
#